data_AF-A0A2R8B005-F1
#
_entry.id   AF-A0A2R8B005-F1
#
_cell.length_a   1.000
_cell.length_b   1.000
_cell.length_c   1.000
_cell.angle_alpha   90.00
_cell.angle_beta   90.00
_cell.angle_gamma   90.00
#
_symmetry.space_group_name_H-M   'P 1'
#
loop_
_entity.id
_entity.type
_entity.pdbx_description
1 polymer ?
#
loop_
_entity_poly.entity_id
_entity_poly.type
_entity_poly.pdbx_seq_one_letter_code
_entity_poly.pdbx_strand_id
1 'polypeptide(L)'
;MLQAIDALPDIPAAELPGVYLEVRSRIDERLKKGSLDASGLTLLRVAETPDPGGTEERATVFATAKGIEKLRKKVEQFRTEDTPDREKDGEFIPGRPKNADLVQSVAAITEAGLRALWRSPSGKFPAADVATVWEVWLEPQMTEGFVAAAPNYGVTVGADRLEFPEDIVVIVEADRNQLAQAVRRLGGVRALAAPTITADFFDGLPVAEQAQWVDELAGRTTYTDNPDPRVRTHSQ
;
A
#
# COMPACT_ATOMS: atom_id res chain seq x y z
N MET A 1 3.69 -4.37 19.35
CA MET A 1 2.67 -3.93 18.37
C MET A 1 1.85 -2.75 18.87
N LEU A 2 1.16 -2.81 20.02
CA LEU A 2 0.35 -1.69 20.52
C LEU A 2 1.14 -0.37 20.66
N GLN A 3 2.30 -0.42 21.32
CA GLN A 3 3.21 0.74 21.44
C GLN A 3 3.63 1.33 20.09
N ALA A 4 3.78 0.49 19.06
CA ALA A 4 4.12 0.97 17.72
C ALA A 4 2.93 1.68 17.06
N ILE A 5 1.71 1.20 17.29
CA ILE A 5 0.48 1.87 16.85
C ILE A 5 0.29 3.21 17.59
N ASP A 6 0.62 3.25 18.89
CA ASP A 6 0.61 4.48 19.69
C ASP A 6 1.61 5.54 19.25
N ALA A 7 2.72 5.12 18.62
CA ALA A 7 3.75 6.02 18.12
C ALA A 7 3.45 6.57 16.72
N LEU A 8 2.39 6.10 16.05
CA LEU A 8 1.97 6.63 14.75
C LEU A 8 1.40 8.05 14.91
N PRO A 9 1.45 8.87 13.85
CA PRO A 9 0.88 10.21 13.89
C PRO A 9 -0.62 10.17 14.22
N ASP A 10 -1.07 11.14 15.01
CA ASP A 10 -2.49 11.42 15.19
C ASP A 10 -3.05 11.98 13.88
N ILE A 11 -3.69 11.12 13.10
CA ILE A 11 -4.18 11.43 11.74
C ILE A 11 -5.17 12.61 11.75
N PRO A 12 -6.23 12.64 12.60
CA PRO A 12 -7.11 13.80 12.71
C PRO A 12 -6.38 15.08 13.13
N ALA A 13 -5.54 15.04 14.17
CA ALA A 13 -4.89 16.24 14.67
C ALA A 13 -3.85 16.82 13.69
N ALA A 14 -3.22 15.95 12.89
CA ALA A 14 -2.28 16.34 11.85
C ALA A 14 -2.94 16.66 10.50
N GLU A 15 -4.28 16.58 10.40
CA GLU A 15 -5.05 16.78 9.17
C GLU A 15 -4.55 15.91 8.01
N LEU A 16 -4.24 14.65 8.29
CA LEU A 16 -3.77 13.70 7.29
C LEU A 16 -4.95 12.90 6.70
N PRO A 17 -4.93 12.56 5.40
CA PRO A 17 -5.93 11.66 4.81
C PRO A 17 -5.80 10.22 5.35
N GLY A 18 -4.61 9.87 5.84
CA GLY A 18 -4.23 8.59 6.40
C GLY A 18 -2.72 8.52 6.57
N VAL A 19 -2.21 7.32 6.83
CA VAL A 19 -0.78 7.05 6.96
C VAL A 19 -0.40 5.80 6.17
N TYR A 20 0.74 5.84 5.50
CA TYR A 20 1.32 4.65 4.91
C TYR A 20 2.06 3.87 5.99
N LEU A 21 1.82 2.57 6.08
CA LEU A 21 2.43 1.66 7.03
C LEU A 21 3.30 0.65 6.29
N GLU A 22 4.48 0.40 6.85
CA GLU A 22 5.24 -0.80 6.56
C GLU A 22 4.98 -1.80 7.68
N VAL A 23 4.43 -2.97 7.32
CA VAL A 23 4.16 -4.07 8.25
C VAL A 23 5.11 -5.21 7.90
N ARG A 24 5.94 -5.59 8.86
CA ARG A 24 6.91 -6.68 8.72
C ARG A 24 6.43 -7.91 9.46
N SER A 25 6.50 -9.07 8.84
CA SER A 25 6.25 -10.34 9.51
C SER A 25 7.40 -10.69 10.45
N ARG A 26 7.16 -11.64 11.36
CA ARG A 26 8.26 -12.40 11.94
C ARG A 26 8.86 -13.32 10.87
N ILE A 27 10.10 -13.73 11.09
CA ILE A 27 10.80 -14.66 10.18
C ILE A 27 9.99 -15.95 10.05
N ASP A 28 9.81 -16.39 8.80
CA ASP A 28 9.05 -17.57 8.37
C ASP A 28 7.55 -17.57 8.74
N GLU A 29 7.02 -16.44 9.20
CA GLU A 29 5.59 -16.22 9.41
C GLU A 29 4.95 -15.51 8.21
N ARG A 30 3.71 -15.86 7.91
CA ARG A 30 2.92 -15.22 6.85
C ARG A 30 2.03 -14.14 7.44
N LEU A 31 2.05 -12.93 6.87
CA LEU A 31 1.14 -11.87 7.28
C LEU A 31 -0.30 -12.28 7.00
N LYS A 32 -1.20 -11.94 7.92
CA LYS A 32 -2.64 -12.10 7.70
C LYS A 32 -3.17 -11.02 6.75
N LYS A 33 -2.91 -11.17 5.44
CA LYS A 33 -3.17 -10.18 4.37
C LYS A 33 -4.61 -9.63 4.40
N GLY A 34 -5.62 -10.48 4.50
CA GLY A 34 -7.02 -10.02 4.61
C GLY A 34 -7.38 -9.25 5.90
N SER A 35 -6.51 -9.22 6.91
CA SER A 35 -6.64 -8.30 8.05
C SER A 35 -5.94 -6.96 7.84
N LEU A 36 -5.04 -6.88 6.86
CA LEU A 36 -4.32 -5.68 6.42
C LEU A 36 -4.98 -5.04 5.18
N ASP A 37 -5.92 -5.75 4.53
CA ASP A 37 -6.77 -5.27 3.46
C ASP A 37 -8.25 -5.39 3.87
N ALA A 38 -8.74 -4.39 4.58
CA ALA A 38 -10.08 -4.42 5.19
C ALA A 38 -10.52 -3.00 5.52
N SER A 39 -11.84 -2.75 5.58
CA SER A 39 -12.43 -1.41 5.83
C SER A 39 -11.57 -0.47 6.71
N GLY A 40 -10.99 0.55 6.07
CA GLY A 40 -10.10 1.55 6.66
C GLY A 40 -8.59 1.30 6.47
N LEU A 41 -8.22 0.14 5.93
CA LEU A 41 -6.89 -0.30 5.53
C LEU A 41 -6.93 -0.78 4.08
N THR A 42 -5.95 -0.38 3.29
CA THR A 42 -5.79 -0.80 1.89
C THR A 42 -4.40 -1.41 1.72
N LEU A 43 -4.34 -2.69 1.35
CA LEU A 43 -3.06 -3.35 1.09
C LEU A 43 -2.55 -2.98 -0.30
N LEU A 44 -1.42 -2.27 -0.36
CA LEU A 44 -0.82 -1.77 -1.61
C LEU A 44 0.24 -2.72 -2.16
N ARG A 45 0.91 -3.47 -1.29
CA ARG A 45 1.99 -4.37 -1.66
C ARG A 45 2.18 -5.46 -0.63
N VAL A 46 2.57 -6.63 -1.10
CA VAL A 46 3.33 -7.59 -0.31
C VAL A 46 4.60 -7.96 -1.07
N ALA A 47 5.73 -8.03 -0.38
CA ALA A 47 7.00 -8.51 -0.91
C ALA A 47 7.62 -9.49 0.09
N GLU A 48 8.35 -10.47 -0.43
CA GLU A 48 9.19 -11.35 0.38
C GLU A 48 10.63 -10.89 0.28
N THR A 49 11.30 -10.82 1.43
CA THR A 49 12.71 -10.48 1.54
C THR A 49 13.46 -11.60 2.24
N PRO A 50 14.50 -12.17 1.62
CA PRO A 50 15.40 -13.09 2.30
C PRO A 50 16.09 -12.39 3.48
N ASP A 51 16.16 -13.08 4.61
CA ASP A 51 16.85 -12.65 5.83
C ASP A 51 17.78 -13.79 6.28
N PRO A 52 18.90 -13.52 6.99
CA PRO A 52 19.82 -14.58 7.43
C PRO A 52 19.18 -15.76 8.18
N GLY A 53 18.00 -15.57 8.78
CA GLY A 53 17.27 -16.61 9.52
C GLY A 53 16.08 -17.26 8.79
N GLY A 54 15.74 -16.84 7.57
CA GLY A 54 14.55 -17.31 6.86
C GLY A 54 13.97 -16.26 5.91
N THR A 55 12.66 -16.28 5.68
CA THR A 55 11.99 -15.29 4.82
C THR A 55 11.12 -14.34 5.65
N GLU A 56 11.23 -13.04 5.39
CA GLU A 56 10.35 -12.02 5.97
C GLU A 56 9.37 -11.51 4.90
N GLU A 57 8.07 -11.47 5.20
CA GLU A 57 7.08 -10.74 4.41
C GLU A 57 7.04 -9.26 4.84
N ARG A 58 7.04 -8.35 3.87
CA ARG A 58 6.81 -6.91 4.06
C ARG A 58 5.57 -6.49 3.31
N ALA A 59 4.64 -5.88 4.02
CA ALA A 59 3.44 -5.29 3.44
C ALA A 59 3.48 -3.77 3.52
N THR A 60 3.04 -3.11 2.45
CA THR A 60 2.76 -1.67 2.43
C THR A 60 1.26 -1.49 2.49
N VAL A 61 0.78 -0.75 3.49
CA VAL A 61 -0.66 -0.58 3.76
C VAL A 61 -0.97 0.90 3.89
N PHE A 62 -1.98 1.41 3.22
CA PHE A 62 -2.54 2.72 3.55
C PHE A 62 -3.59 2.57 4.63
N ALA A 63 -3.48 3.34 5.71
CA ALA A 63 -4.37 3.26 6.86
C ALA A 63 -5.01 4.62 7.17
N THR A 64 -6.34 4.67 7.11
CA THR A 64 -7.13 5.80 7.62
C THR A 64 -7.13 5.82 9.15
N ALA A 65 -7.58 6.92 9.77
CA ALA A 65 -7.78 6.99 11.22
C ALA A 65 -8.62 5.81 11.77
N LYS A 66 -9.69 5.46 11.05
CA LYS A 66 -10.55 4.30 11.37
C LYS A 66 -9.82 2.97 11.23
N GLY A 67 -8.90 2.86 10.26
CA GLY A 67 -8.04 1.68 10.10
C GLY A 67 -7.10 1.49 11.29
N ILE A 68 -6.45 2.58 11.73
CA ILE A 68 -5.57 2.58 12.91
C ILE A 68 -6.34 2.22 14.19
N GLU A 69 -7.52 2.80 14.40
CA GLU A 69 -8.39 2.47 15.53
C GLU A 69 -8.77 0.99 15.56
N LYS A 70 -9.11 0.41 14.39
CA LYS A 70 -9.42 -1.02 14.28
C LYS A 70 -8.20 -1.90 14.55
N LEU A 71 -7.01 -1.54 14.05
CA LEU A 71 -5.78 -2.28 14.36
C LEU A 71 -5.50 -2.27 15.86
N ARG A 72 -5.59 -1.11 16.50
CA ARG A 72 -5.49 -0.98 17.97
C ARG A 72 -6.48 -1.90 18.67
N LYS A 73 -7.75 -1.85 18.29
CA LYS A 73 -8.80 -2.70 18.88
C LYS A 73 -8.47 -4.19 18.71
N LYS A 74 -8.00 -4.63 17.55
CA LYS A 74 -7.61 -6.03 17.32
C LYS A 74 -6.48 -6.47 18.26
N VAL A 75 -5.49 -5.61 18.50
CA VAL A 75 -4.38 -5.88 19.41
C VAL A 75 -4.84 -5.93 20.87
N GLU A 76 -5.76 -5.06 21.29
CA GLU A 76 -6.33 -5.14 22.64
C GLU A 76 -7.16 -6.40 22.84
N GLN A 77 -8.01 -6.75 21.87
CA GLN A 77 -8.79 -7.98 21.92
C GLN A 77 -7.91 -9.22 22.02
N PHE A 78 -6.76 -9.25 21.33
CA PHE A 78 -5.79 -10.33 21.47
C PHE A 78 -5.25 -10.48 22.91
N ARG A 79 -5.20 -9.38 23.67
CA ARG A 79 -4.70 -9.39 25.06
C ARG A 79 -5.78 -9.77 26.07
N THR A 80 -7.05 -9.53 25.77
CA THR A 80 -8.13 -9.56 26.77
C THR A 80 -9.27 -10.53 26.44
N GLU A 81 -9.36 -11.03 25.21
CA GLU A 81 -10.49 -11.84 24.75
C GLU A 81 -10.03 -13.10 24.01
N ASP A 82 -10.62 -14.23 24.35
CA ASP A 82 -10.50 -15.48 23.57
C ASP A 82 -11.69 -15.68 22.63
N THR A 83 -11.48 -16.45 21.56
CA THR A 83 -12.57 -17.02 20.78
C THR A 83 -13.30 -18.06 21.62
N PRO A 84 -14.60 -18.30 21.41
CA PRO A 84 -15.30 -19.36 22.13
C PRO A 84 -14.71 -20.74 21.78
N ASP A 85 -14.82 -21.65 22.74
CA ASP A 85 -14.58 -23.07 22.51
C ASP A 85 -15.51 -23.57 21.40
N ARG A 86 -15.04 -24.53 20.62
CA ARG A 86 -15.84 -25.12 19.53
C ARG A 86 -15.61 -26.61 19.42
N GLU A 87 -16.62 -27.32 18.98
CA GLU A 87 -16.52 -28.72 18.63
C GLU A 87 -16.45 -28.85 17.10
N LYS A 88 -15.52 -29.68 16.62
CA LYS A 88 -15.43 -30.01 15.19
C LYS A 88 -15.07 -31.49 15.06
N ASP A 89 -15.85 -32.22 14.27
CA ASP A 89 -15.65 -33.65 14.02
C ASP A 89 -15.59 -34.50 15.33
N GLY A 90 -16.34 -34.09 16.35
CA GLY A 90 -16.36 -34.73 17.67
C GLY A 90 -15.17 -34.36 18.58
N GLU A 91 -14.26 -33.50 18.13
CA GLU A 91 -13.12 -33.02 18.89
C GLU A 91 -13.39 -31.64 19.52
N PHE A 92 -13.08 -31.50 20.81
CA PHE A 92 -13.13 -30.24 21.53
C PHE A 92 -11.89 -29.40 21.19
N ILE A 93 -12.12 -28.22 20.63
CA ILE A 93 -11.07 -27.25 20.29
C ILE A 93 -11.24 -26.05 21.23
N PRO A 94 -10.31 -25.84 22.19
CA PRO A 94 -10.39 -24.71 23.08
C PRO A 94 -10.26 -23.38 22.32
N GLY A 95 -10.85 -22.35 22.90
CA GLY A 95 -10.69 -20.97 22.49
C GLY A 95 -9.22 -20.57 22.42
N ARG A 96 -8.92 -19.64 21.52
CA ARG A 96 -7.60 -19.00 21.43
C ARG A 96 -7.75 -17.48 21.45
N PRO A 97 -6.70 -16.73 21.80
CA PRO A 97 -6.75 -15.28 21.77
C PRO A 97 -7.29 -14.73 20.44
N LYS A 98 -8.24 -13.80 20.51
CA LYS A 98 -8.81 -13.19 19.31
C LYS A 98 -7.73 -12.51 18.49
N ASN A 99 -7.84 -12.56 17.16
CA ASN A 99 -6.86 -11.97 16.24
C ASN A 99 -5.43 -12.52 16.36
N ALA A 100 -5.23 -13.70 16.97
CA ALA A 100 -3.91 -14.33 17.14
C ALA A 100 -3.11 -14.37 15.83
N ASP A 101 -3.71 -14.83 14.73
CA ASP A 101 -3.01 -14.92 13.42
C ASP A 101 -2.43 -13.58 12.95
N LEU A 102 -3.12 -12.47 13.21
CA LEU A 102 -2.62 -11.14 12.86
C LEU A 102 -1.52 -10.71 13.82
N VAL A 103 -1.78 -10.76 15.12
CA VAL A 103 -0.87 -10.17 16.12
C VAL A 103 0.42 -10.98 16.25
N GLN A 104 0.33 -12.31 16.12
CA GLN A 104 1.48 -13.20 16.23
C GLN A 104 2.33 -13.23 14.95
N SER A 105 1.76 -13.00 13.77
CA SER A 105 2.56 -12.95 12.53
C SER A 105 3.35 -11.65 12.38
N VAL A 106 2.94 -10.55 13.03
CA VAL A 106 3.57 -9.23 12.89
C VAL A 106 4.78 -9.09 13.83
N ALA A 107 5.94 -8.74 13.25
CA ALA A 107 7.13 -8.33 13.99
C ALA A 107 7.12 -6.82 14.27
N ALA A 108 6.83 -6.00 13.24
CA ALA A 108 6.88 -4.55 13.34
C ALA A 108 5.81 -3.87 12.49
N ILE A 109 5.39 -2.68 12.95
CA ILE A 109 4.58 -1.72 12.20
C ILE A 109 5.25 -0.37 12.34
N THR A 110 5.53 0.30 11.23
CA THR A 110 6.13 1.64 11.21
C THR A 110 5.46 2.51 10.14
N GLU A 111 5.53 3.84 10.28
CA GLU A 111 5.19 4.75 9.18
C GLU A 111 6.16 4.49 8.00
N ALA A 112 5.60 4.35 6.80
CA ALA A 112 6.35 3.99 5.60
C ALA A 112 6.88 5.24 4.90
N GLY A 113 8.15 5.20 4.49
CA GLY A 113 8.70 6.17 3.55
C GLY A 113 8.42 5.79 2.10
N LEU A 114 8.82 6.67 1.16
CA LEU A 114 8.65 6.46 -0.29
C LEU A 114 9.18 5.11 -0.80
N ARG A 115 10.18 4.54 -0.13
CA ARG A 115 10.78 3.24 -0.49
C ARG A 115 9.77 2.10 -0.47
N ALA A 116 8.81 2.12 0.45
CA ALA A 116 7.78 1.09 0.55
C ALA A 116 6.84 1.09 -0.67
N LEU A 117 6.62 2.26 -1.27
CA LEU A 117 5.78 2.44 -2.45
C LEU A 117 6.53 2.15 -3.78
N TRP A 118 7.86 2.06 -3.75
CA TRP A 118 8.71 1.97 -4.95
C TRP A 118 8.62 0.61 -5.67
N ARG A 119 8.35 0.62 -6.97
CA ARG A 119 8.13 -0.60 -7.79
C ARG A 119 9.24 -0.91 -8.79
N SER A 120 10.13 0.03 -9.06
CA SER A 120 11.26 -0.22 -9.97
C SER A 120 12.45 -0.86 -9.23
N PRO A 121 13.52 -1.28 -9.94
CA PRO A 121 14.72 -1.80 -9.30
C PRO A 121 15.27 -0.85 -8.22
N SER A 122 15.80 -1.42 -7.14
CA SER A 122 16.29 -0.66 -5.98
C SER A 122 17.37 0.37 -6.32
N GLY A 123 18.25 0.03 -7.27
CA GLY A 123 19.31 0.91 -7.79
C GLY A 123 18.82 2.08 -8.65
N LYS A 124 17.55 2.09 -9.09
CA LYS A 124 16.94 3.23 -9.78
C LYS A 124 16.24 4.20 -8.83
N PHE A 125 16.17 3.88 -7.54
CA PHE A 125 15.51 4.77 -6.60
C PHE A 125 16.31 6.07 -6.47
N PRO A 126 15.67 7.24 -6.63
CA PRO A 126 16.35 8.52 -6.64
C PRO A 126 17.22 8.79 -5.41
N ALA A 127 18.32 9.50 -5.64
CA ALA A 127 19.14 10.07 -4.57
C ALA A 127 18.34 11.14 -3.78
N ALA A 128 18.81 11.46 -2.57
CA ALA A 128 18.24 12.60 -1.85
C ALA A 128 18.62 13.92 -2.53
N ASP A 129 17.78 14.94 -2.34
CA ASP A 129 18.06 16.35 -2.70
C ASP A 129 18.36 16.63 -4.18
N VAL A 130 18.00 15.70 -5.07
CA VAL A 130 18.08 15.88 -6.52
C VAL A 130 16.67 15.79 -7.08
N ALA A 131 16.22 16.86 -7.75
CA ALA A 131 14.99 16.83 -8.52
C ALA A 131 15.13 15.82 -9.66
N THR A 132 14.16 14.91 -9.74
CA THR A 132 14.12 13.88 -10.77
C THR A 132 12.68 13.59 -11.15
N VAL A 133 12.52 12.93 -12.28
CA VAL A 133 11.23 12.46 -12.77
C VAL A 133 10.84 11.15 -12.08
N TRP A 134 9.55 11.04 -11.72
CA TRP A 134 8.91 9.88 -11.11
C TRP A 134 7.62 9.55 -11.87
N GLU A 135 7.30 8.26 -11.94
CA GLU A 135 5.93 7.81 -12.14
C GLU A 135 5.22 7.73 -10.79
N VAL A 136 4.05 8.37 -10.69
CA VAL A 136 3.17 8.30 -9.52
C VAL A 136 1.88 7.64 -9.93
N TRP A 137 1.61 6.48 -9.32
CA TRP A 137 0.41 5.70 -9.56
C TRP A 137 -0.62 6.09 -8.51
N LEU A 138 -1.74 6.62 -8.96
CA LEU A 138 -2.77 7.25 -8.15
C LEU A 138 -4.07 6.46 -8.22
N GLU A 139 -4.78 6.42 -7.10
CA GLU A 139 -6.18 6.01 -7.06
C GLU A 139 -7.02 6.99 -7.91
N PRO A 140 -7.85 6.50 -8.85
CA PRO A 140 -8.56 7.36 -9.81
C PRO A 140 -9.36 8.49 -9.14
N GLN A 141 -10.04 8.21 -8.03
CA GLN A 141 -10.87 9.21 -7.33
C GLN A 141 -10.05 10.29 -6.61
N MET A 142 -8.77 10.04 -6.33
CA MET A 142 -7.87 10.96 -5.63
C MET A 142 -6.97 11.75 -6.59
N THR A 143 -6.97 11.39 -7.87
CA THR A 143 -6.01 11.90 -8.86
C THR A 143 -6.11 13.41 -9.04
N GLU A 144 -7.31 13.94 -9.29
CA GLU A 144 -7.50 15.38 -9.51
C GLU A 144 -7.08 16.20 -8.29
N GLY A 145 -7.39 15.72 -7.08
CA GLY A 145 -6.98 16.36 -5.84
C GLY A 145 -5.46 16.36 -5.66
N PHE A 146 -4.79 15.25 -6.00
CA PHE A 146 -3.33 15.17 -5.97
C PHE A 146 -2.70 16.15 -6.97
N VAL A 147 -3.13 16.12 -8.24
CA VAL A 147 -2.58 16.96 -9.32
C VAL A 147 -2.73 18.45 -8.99
N ALA A 148 -3.90 18.87 -8.51
CA ALA A 148 -4.16 20.28 -8.20
C ALA A 148 -3.34 20.79 -7.00
N ALA A 149 -3.06 19.94 -6.01
CA ALA A 149 -2.42 20.35 -4.76
C ALA A 149 -0.91 20.02 -4.68
N ALA A 150 -0.40 19.12 -5.52
CA ALA A 150 1.02 18.76 -5.60
C ALA A 150 1.98 19.97 -5.75
N PRO A 151 1.66 21.00 -6.56
CA PRO A 151 2.52 22.19 -6.67
C PRO A 151 2.76 22.93 -5.35
N ASN A 152 1.84 22.85 -4.39
CA ASN A 152 2.00 23.46 -3.06
C ASN A 152 3.15 22.82 -2.25
N TYR A 153 3.63 21.66 -2.67
CA TYR A 153 4.75 20.92 -2.07
C TYR A 153 6.01 20.94 -2.93
N GLY A 154 6.04 21.76 -3.99
CA GLY A 154 7.17 21.82 -4.92
C GLY A 154 7.24 20.63 -5.89
N VAL A 155 6.14 19.91 -6.08
CA VAL A 155 6.03 18.81 -7.04
C VAL A 155 5.42 19.35 -8.34
N THR A 156 6.18 19.32 -9.43
CA THR A 156 5.68 19.67 -10.77
C THR A 156 5.03 18.44 -11.39
N VAL A 157 3.79 18.56 -11.85
CA VAL A 157 3.04 17.46 -12.48
C VAL A 157 3.00 17.69 -14.00
N GLY A 158 3.31 16.65 -14.77
CA GLY A 158 3.18 16.66 -16.23
C GLY A 158 1.73 16.77 -16.68
N ALA A 159 1.52 17.23 -17.92
CA ALA A 159 0.18 17.42 -18.48
C ALA A 159 -0.51 16.09 -18.82
N ASP A 160 0.27 15.09 -19.23
CA ASP A 160 -0.23 13.80 -19.68
C ASP A 160 -0.41 12.82 -18.52
N ARG A 161 -1.38 11.91 -18.71
CA ARG A 161 -1.65 10.80 -17.79
C ARG A 161 -1.98 9.52 -18.56
N LEU A 162 -1.65 8.39 -17.96
CA LEU A 162 -2.09 7.07 -18.43
C LEU A 162 -3.22 6.59 -17.52
N GLU A 163 -4.35 6.21 -18.13
CA GLU A 163 -5.52 5.74 -17.40
C GLU A 163 -5.62 4.22 -17.52
N PHE A 164 -5.54 3.54 -16.37
CA PHE A 164 -5.82 2.11 -16.21
C PHE A 164 -7.12 1.94 -15.44
N PRO A 165 -7.78 0.76 -15.50
CA PRO A 165 -9.04 0.54 -14.79
C PRO A 165 -8.97 0.80 -13.28
N GLU A 166 -7.83 0.51 -12.66
CA GLU A 166 -7.64 0.64 -11.20
C GLU A 166 -6.72 1.80 -10.79
N ASP A 167 -5.98 2.41 -11.73
CA ASP A 167 -4.93 3.38 -11.44
C ASP A 167 -4.85 4.46 -12.52
N ILE A 168 -4.50 5.68 -12.12
CA ILE A 168 -4.05 6.73 -13.04
C ILE A 168 -2.57 6.99 -12.79
N VAL A 169 -1.75 6.92 -13.83
CA VAL A 169 -0.32 7.20 -13.73
C VAL A 169 -0.06 8.61 -14.23
N VAL A 170 0.57 9.42 -13.39
CA VAL A 170 1.06 10.76 -13.76
C VAL A 170 2.58 10.80 -13.65
N ILE A 171 3.20 11.61 -14.49
CA ILE A 171 4.62 11.91 -14.40
C ILE A 171 4.80 13.15 -13.53
N VAL A 172 5.70 13.10 -12.56
CA VAL A 172 6.03 14.26 -11.73
C VAL A 172 7.53 14.49 -11.67
N GLU A 173 7.95 15.74 -11.53
CA GLU A 173 9.31 16.13 -11.21
C GLU A 173 9.36 16.69 -9.78
N ALA A 174 10.19 16.08 -8.95
CA ALA A 174 10.39 16.47 -7.56
C ALA A 174 11.66 15.84 -6.99
N ASP A 175 12.23 16.48 -5.97
CA ASP A 175 13.16 15.80 -5.07
C ASP A 175 12.39 14.85 -4.12
N ARG A 176 13.15 14.02 -3.39
CA ARG A 176 12.58 13.03 -2.47
C ARG A 176 11.79 13.64 -1.31
N ASN A 177 12.20 14.78 -0.79
CA ASN A 177 11.55 15.40 0.37
C ASN A 177 10.24 16.08 -0.05
N GLN A 178 10.23 16.77 -1.17
CA GLN A 178 9.04 17.35 -1.80
C GLN A 178 7.99 16.26 -2.07
N LEU A 179 8.38 15.18 -2.74
CA LEU A 179 7.47 14.08 -3.04
C LEU A 179 6.99 13.38 -1.78
N ALA A 180 7.84 13.19 -0.77
CA ALA A 180 7.43 12.60 0.51
C ALA A 180 6.37 13.44 1.22
N GLN A 181 6.50 14.77 1.22
CA GLN A 181 5.50 15.67 1.79
C GLN A 181 4.17 15.61 1.03
N ALA A 182 4.22 15.67 -0.30
CA ALA A 182 3.03 15.56 -1.14
C ALA A 182 2.29 14.23 -0.93
N VAL A 183 2.99 13.09 -1.01
CA VAL A 183 2.43 11.75 -0.77
C VAL A 183 1.76 11.67 0.60
N ARG A 184 2.43 12.18 1.64
CA ARG A 184 1.92 12.13 3.02
C ARG A 184 0.68 13.00 3.23
N ARG A 185 0.63 14.17 2.60
CA ARG A 185 -0.44 15.16 2.79
C ARG A 185 -1.65 14.96 1.88
N LEU A 186 -1.43 14.42 0.68
CA LEU A 186 -2.47 14.29 -0.34
C LEU A 186 -3.06 12.88 -0.37
N GLY A 187 -2.29 11.86 0.02
CA GLY A 187 -2.73 10.47 -0.05
C GLY A 187 -2.97 10.01 -1.50
N GLY A 188 -3.71 8.91 -1.67
CA GLY A 188 -4.10 8.39 -2.99
C GLY A 188 -2.98 7.74 -3.82
N VAL A 189 -1.72 7.82 -3.37
CA VAL A 189 -0.58 7.19 -4.06
C VAL A 189 -0.54 5.69 -3.75
N ARG A 190 -0.64 4.83 -4.76
CA ARG A 190 -0.61 3.37 -4.64
C ARG A 190 0.77 2.79 -4.95
N ALA A 191 1.54 3.46 -5.80
CA ALA A 191 2.90 3.09 -6.16
C ALA A 191 3.72 4.27 -6.67
N LEU A 192 5.04 4.12 -6.58
CA LEU A 192 6.03 5.01 -7.20
C LEU A 192 6.96 4.18 -8.08
N ALA A 193 7.38 4.72 -9.21
CA ALA A 193 8.32 4.06 -10.09
C ALA A 193 9.26 5.05 -10.76
N ALA A 194 10.38 4.54 -11.28
CA ALA A 194 11.21 5.26 -12.21
C ALA A 194 10.43 5.38 -13.52
N PRO A 195 10.47 6.53 -14.20
CA PRO A 195 9.83 6.68 -15.49
C PRO A 195 10.30 5.59 -16.45
N THR A 196 9.33 4.84 -16.95
CA THR A 196 9.51 3.84 -18.02
C THR A 196 9.70 4.55 -19.36
N ILE A 197 9.16 5.75 -19.47
CA ILE A 197 9.14 6.57 -20.66
C ILE A 197 9.82 7.91 -20.33
N THR A 198 10.90 8.25 -21.05
CA THR A 198 11.52 9.58 -20.96
C THR A 198 10.55 10.62 -21.52
N ALA A 199 10.51 11.82 -20.92
CA ALA A 199 9.64 12.93 -21.35
C ALA A 199 9.66 13.18 -22.89
N ASP A 200 10.80 12.91 -23.55
CA ASP A 200 11.00 12.99 -25.01
C ASP A 200 10.08 12.09 -25.84
N PHE A 201 9.43 11.08 -25.26
CA PHE A 201 8.54 10.17 -25.99
C PHE A 201 7.12 10.74 -26.15
N PHE A 202 6.67 11.60 -25.22
CA PHE A 202 5.30 12.12 -25.22
C PHE A 202 5.10 13.28 -26.21
N ASP A 203 6.17 14.00 -26.55
CA ASP A 203 6.11 15.06 -27.58
C ASP A 203 5.86 14.53 -29.01
N GLY A 204 5.83 13.20 -29.22
CA GLY A 204 5.84 12.59 -30.56
C GLY A 204 4.76 11.58 -30.95
N LEU A 205 3.85 11.14 -30.05
CA LEU A 205 3.04 9.95 -30.33
C LEU A 205 1.58 10.20 -30.72
N PRO A 206 1.12 9.64 -31.85
CA PRO A 206 -0.29 9.60 -32.20
C PRO A 206 -1.11 8.80 -31.18
N VAL A 207 -2.35 9.24 -30.94
CA VAL A 207 -3.36 8.66 -30.02
C VAL A 207 -3.55 7.14 -30.19
N ALA A 208 -3.33 6.59 -31.37
CA ALA A 208 -3.47 5.17 -31.64
C ALA A 208 -2.38 4.29 -30.99
N GLU A 209 -1.19 4.84 -30.74
CA GLU A 209 -0.11 4.09 -30.10
C GLU A 209 -0.36 3.97 -28.59
N GLN A 210 -0.91 4.99 -27.94
CA GLN A 210 -1.22 4.98 -26.49
C GLN A 210 -2.03 3.75 -26.04
N ALA A 211 -2.94 3.23 -26.89
CA ALA A 211 -3.73 2.04 -26.59
C ALA A 211 -2.92 0.73 -26.56
N GLN A 212 -1.88 0.59 -27.40
CA GLN A 212 -0.99 -0.58 -27.36
C GLN A 212 -0.03 -0.53 -26.17
N TRP A 213 0.35 0.66 -25.71
CA TRP A 213 1.21 0.86 -24.54
C TRP A 213 0.50 0.51 -23.22
N VAL A 214 -0.82 0.70 -23.14
CA VAL A 214 -1.65 0.29 -22.00
C VAL A 214 -1.60 -1.23 -21.78
N ASP A 215 -1.60 -2.04 -22.85
CA ASP A 215 -1.49 -3.51 -22.74
C ASP A 215 -0.10 -3.96 -22.25
N GLU A 216 0.97 -3.28 -22.66
CA GLU A 216 2.34 -3.61 -22.23
C GLU A 216 2.60 -3.24 -20.76
N LEU A 217 2.01 -2.13 -20.27
CA LEU A 217 2.11 -1.74 -18.86
C LEU A 217 1.25 -2.64 -17.96
N ALA A 218 0.05 -3.03 -18.41
CA ALA A 218 -0.82 -3.96 -17.71
C ALA A 218 -0.14 -5.33 -17.48
N GLY A 219 0.67 -5.79 -18.44
CA GLY A 219 1.45 -7.03 -18.32
C GLY A 219 2.58 -6.99 -17.27
N ARG A 220 2.98 -5.80 -16.80
CA ARG A 220 4.05 -5.62 -15.79
C ARG A 220 3.50 -5.40 -14.38
N THR A 221 2.20 -5.19 -14.23
CA THR A 221 1.52 -5.15 -12.94
C THR A 221 1.20 -6.57 -12.50
N THR A 222 1.95 -7.10 -11.53
CA THR A 222 1.58 -8.38 -10.91
C THR A 222 0.30 -8.20 -10.10
N TYR A 223 -0.82 -8.57 -10.70
CA TYR A 223 -2.10 -8.74 -10.02
C TYR A 223 -1.99 -9.87 -9.01
N THR A 224 -2.20 -9.60 -7.73
CA THR A 224 -2.51 -10.67 -6.77
C THR A 224 -4.00 -10.95 -6.89
N ASP A 225 -4.31 -11.98 -7.67
CA ASP A 225 -5.65 -12.54 -7.75
C ASP A 225 -6.08 -13.00 -6.35
N ASN A 226 -7.00 -12.26 -5.73
CA ASN A 226 -7.64 -12.69 -4.51
C ASN A 226 -9.00 -13.25 -4.90
N PRO A 227 -9.13 -14.57 -5.13
CA PRO A 227 -10.44 -15.16 -5.34
C PRO A 227 -11.23 -15.03 -4.03
N ASP A 228 -12.25 -14.18 -4.04
CA ASP A 228 -13.27 -14.09 -3.01
C ASP A 228 -13.91 -15.48 -2.81
N PRO A 229 -13.75 -16.15 -1.65
CA PRO A 229 -14.27 -17.50 -1.45
C PRO A 229 -15.77 -17.52 -1.09
N ARG A 230 -16.59 -16.56 -1.54
CA ARG A 230 -18.02 -16.51 -1.20
C ARG A 230 -18.94 -16.12 -2.35
N VAL A 231 -18.96 -16.95 -3.39
CA VAL A 231 -20.20 -17.15 -4.18
C VAL A 231 -20.53 -18.63 -4.19
N ARG A 232 -21.33 -19.08 -3.23
CA ARG A 232 -22.05 -20.35 -3.34
C ARG A 232 -23.22 -20.11 -4.29
N THR A 233 -23.09 -20.60 -5.52
CA THR A 233 -24.22 -20.80 -6.42
C THR A 233 -25.23 -21.74 -5.76
N HIS A 234 -26.47 -21.27 -5.59
CA HIS A 234 -27.63 -22.15 -5.45
C HIS A 234 -28.34 -22.12 -6.79
N SER A 235 -28.26 -23.23 -7.51
CA SER A 235 -29.12 -23.54 -8.64
C SER A 235 -30.21 -24.49 -8.15
N GLN A 236 -31.46 -24.07 -8.29
CA GLN A 236 -32.56 -24.95 -8.65
C GLN A 236 -33.05 -24.54 -10.05
#